data_AF-A0A355TY00-F1
#
_entry.id   AF-A0A355TY00-F1
#
_cell.length_a   1.000
_cell.length_b   1.000
_cell.length_c   1.000
_cell.angle_alpha   90.00
_cell.angle_beta   90.00
_cell.angle_gamma   90.00
#
_symmetry.space_group_name_H-M   'P 1'
#
loop_
_entity.id
_entity.type
_entity.pdbx_description
1 polymer ?
#
loop_
_entity_poly.entity_id
_entity_poly.type
_entity_poly.pdbx_seq_one_letter_code
_entity_poly.pdbx_strand_id
1 'polypeptide(L)'
;MIADNVKVSIFGKISNNLYYAKINTNGQSKSAYVISRKHINEYFDGVVVAVAEFEGLDEERSIIAPYGEIFYEPEIKRLLLKLKNIKLKSISCLYEKSCGAIIFYKTKQNTKILLVKNNSGRYWSFPKGHIEDGENEQQTAIREIKEETGLDVTIFDNFREISEYCPFGKIRKRVVFFLAQAFTDNVTIQEEEIDSYIWVDLQQARKMCVYDNDLRIIDKAETAIHLMRN
;
A
#
# COMPACT_ATOMS: atom_id res chain seq x y z
N MET A 1 8.35 -12.37 10.97
CA MET A 1 7.54 -12.34 12.20
C MET A 1 6.54 -11.22 12.02
N ILE A 2 5.26 -11.59 12.09
CA ILE A 2 4.12 -10.69 11.97
C ILE A 2 4.00 -9.93 13.29
N ALA A 3 3.79 -8.61 13.22
CA ALA A 3 3.42 -7.68 14.29
C ALA A 3 3.33 -8.31 15.70
N ASP A 4 4.38 -8.13 16.50
CA ASP A 4 4.44 -8.70 17.85
C ASP A 4 3.30 -8.15 18.73
N ASN A 5 2.58 -9.06 19.38
CA ASN A 5 1.59 -8.71 20.38
C ASN A 5 2.31 -8.17 21.62
N VAL A 6 1.92 -6.98 22.08
CA VAL A 6 2.56 -6.30 23.20
C VAL A 6 1.54 -5.81 24.20
N LYS A 7 1.87 -5.96 25.49
CA LYS A 7 1.12 -5.36 26.59
C LYS A 7 1.48 -3.89 26.68
N VAL A 8 0.49 -3.02 26.61
CA VAL A 8 0.68 -1.56 26.52
C VAL A 8 0.09 -0.87 27.73
N SER A 9 0.88 0.01 28.34
CA SER A 9 0.44 0.95 29.36
C SER A 9 0.56 2.37 28.83
N ILE A 10 -0.57 3.09 28.76
CA ILE A 10 -0.62 4.49 28.34
C ILE A 10 -0.18 5.40 29.49
N PHE A 11 0.73 6.34 29.20
CA PHE A 11 1.25 7.30 30.18
C PHE A 11 0.81 8.74 29.90
N GLY A 12 0.38 9.04 28.68
CA GLY A 12 -0.12 10.36 28.35
C GLY A 12 -0.62 10.50 26.93
N LYS A 13 -1.60 11.38 26.73
CA LYS A 13 -2.09 11.75 25.40
C LYS A 13 -1.22 12.88 24.84
N ILE A 14 -0.64 12.67 23.66
CA ILE A 14 0.17 13.68 22.96
C ILE A 14 -0.75 14.55 22.09
N SER A 15 -1.65 13.91 21.35
CA SER A 15 -2.64 14.59 20.51
C SER A 15 -3.85 13.70 20.27
N ASN A 16 -4.81 14.15 19.46
CA ASN A 16 -5.84 13.26 18.95
C ASN A 16 -5.18 12.14 18.14
N ASN A 17 -5.46 10.89 18.55
CA ASN A 17 -5.00 9.65 17.94
C ASN A 17 -3.52 9.30 18.16
N LEU A 18 -2.82 9.98 19.07
CA LEU A 18 -1.42 9.69 19.41
C LEU A 18 -1.17 9.78 20.93
N TYR A 19 -0.58 8.74 21.48
CA TYR A 19 -0.32 8.59 22.91
C TYR A 19 1.13 8.14 23.15
N TYR A 20 1.69 8.58 24.27
CA TYR A 20 2.93 8.04 24.80
C TYR A 20 2.61 6.84 25.69
N ALA A 21 3.37 5.76 25.52
CA ALA A 21 3.14 4.51 26.22
C ALA A 21 4.47 3.85 26.62
N LYS A 22 4.36 2.87 27.51
CA LYS A 22 5.41 1.86 27.70
C LYS A 22 4.88 0.48 27.35
N ILE A 23 5.75 -0.33 26.77
CA ILE A 23 5.50 -1.74 26.52
C ILE A 23 6.42 -2.61 27.35
N ASN A 24 5.95 -3.80 27.69
CA ASN A 24 6.77 -4.82 28.32
C ASN A 24 7.11 -5.91 27.31
N THR A 25 8.38 -5.97 26.91
CA THR A 25 8.91 -6.98 25.99
C THR A 25 10.01 -7.75 26.70
N ASN A 26 9.83 -9.06 26.88
CA ASN A 26 10.82 -9.94 27.53
C ASN A 26 11.29 -9.45 28.91
N GLY A 27 10.39 -8.89 29.71
CA GLY A 27 10.68 -8.39 31.06
C GLY A 27 11.34 -7.01 31.10
N GLN A 28 11.61 -6.38 29.95
CA GLN A 28 12.11 -5.02 29.86
C GLN A 28 11.00 -4.06 29.46
N SER A 29 10.90 -2.95 30.21
CA SER A 29 9.98 -1.86 29.88
C SER A 29 10.63 -0.91 28.87
N LYS A 30 10.04 -0.76 27.69
CA LYS A 30 10.51 0.14 26.63
C LYS A 30 9.49 1.24 26.35
N SER A 31 9.98 2.43 26.00
CA SER A 31 9.13 3.53 25.56
C SER A 31 8.57 3.24 24.16
N ALA A 32 7.31 3.61 23.93
CA ALA A 32 6.62 3.39 22.67
C ALA A 32 5.62 4.52 22.40
N TYR A 33 5.14 4.59 21.16
CA TYR A 33 4.02 5.44 20.78
C TYR A 33 2.84 4.58 20.36
N VAL A 34 1.64 5.00 20.76
CA VAL A 34 0.39 4.35 20.36
C VAL A 34 -0.37 5.27 19.44
N ILE A 35 -0.82 4.73 18.32
CA ILE A 35 -1.73 5.38 17.38
C ILE A 35 -3.07 4.64 17.40
N SER A 36 -4.17 5.39 17.45
CA SER A 36 -5.51 4.80 17.38
C SER A 36 -6.54 5.79 16.89
N ARG A 37 -7.49 5.32 16.08
CA ARG A 37 -8.68 6.06 15.64
C ARG A 37 -9.74 6.16 16.74
N LYS A 38 -9.60 5.37 17.81
CA LYS A 38 -10.49 5.34 18.97
C LYS A 38 -9.80 5.93 20.18
N HIS A 39 -10.61 6.28 21.18
CA HIS A 39 -10.06 6.59 22.49
C HIS A 39 -9.48 5.32 23.11
N ILE A 40 -8.30 5.43 23.71
CA ILE A 40 -7.60 4.31 24.34
C ILE A 40 -7.57 4.51 25.85
N ASN A 41 -7.84 3.43 26.57
CA ASN A 41 -7.79 3.38 28.04
C ASN A 41 -6.36 3.18 28.54
N GLU A 42 -6.16 3.19 29.86
CA GLU A 42 -4.83 3.13 30.48
C GLU A 42 -4.03 1.86 30.11
N TYR A 43 -4.69 0.73 29.87
CA TYR A 43 -4.05 -0.53 29.52
C TYR A 43 -4.81 -1.27 28.41
N PHE A 44 -4.07 -1.81 27.43
CA PHE A 44 -4.62 -2.69 26.40
C PHE A 44 -3.52 -3.57 25.79
N ASP A 45 -3.93 -4.66 25.14
CA ASP A 45 -3.04 -5.46 24.30
C ASP A 45 -3.08 -4.92 22.86
N GLY A 46 -1.91 -4.58 22.32
CA GLY A 46 -1.75 -3.98 21.01
C GLY A 46 -0.82 -4.78 20.10
N VAL A 47 -0.70 -4.32 18.87
CA VAL A 47 0.21 -4.88 17.87
C VAL A 47 1.20 -3.81 17.41
N VAL A 48 2.48 -4.18 17.30
CA VAL A 48 3.46 -3.31 16.65
C VAL A 48 3.08 -3.16 15.18
N VAL A 49 2.93 -1.93 14.68
CA VAL A 49 2.61 -1.63 13.27
C VAL A 49 3.77 -0.98 12.53
N ALA A 50 4.71 -0.37 13.25
CA ALA A 50 5.95 0.16 12.72
C ALA A 50 7.01 0.27 13.81
N VAL A 51 8.26 0.45 13.42
CA VAL A 51 9.38 0.79 14.30
C VAL A 51 10.03 2.06 13.76
N ALA A 52 10.27 3.04 14.62
CA ALA A 52 10.78 4.35 14.25
C ALA A 52 12.04 4.73 15.03
N GLU A 53 13.03 5.29 14.32
CA GLU A 53 14.17 5.97 14.92
C GLU A 53 13.92 7.48 14.98
N PHE A 54 14.39 8.11 16.04
CA PHE A 54 14.27 9.56 16.22
C PHE A 54 15.63 10.18 16.50
N GLU A 55 15.84 11.41 16.03
CA GLU A 55 17.03 12.18 16.34
C GLU A 55 17.12 12.43 17.86
N GLY A 56 18.30 12.17 18.44
CA GLY A 56 18.57 12.40 19.86
C GLY A 56 18.01 11.35 20.82
N LEU A 57 17.42 10.27 20.31
CA LEU A 57 17.07 9.09 21.12
C LEU A 57 18.02 7.93 20.81
N ASP A 58 18.57 7.30 21.84
CA ASP A 58 19.51 6.18 21.70
C ASP A 58 18.83 4.86 21.26
N GLU A 59 17.51 4.81 21.33
CA GLU A 59 16.73 3.60 21.07
C GLU A 59 15.56 3.88 20.12
N GLU A 60 15.32 2.92 19.24
CA GLU A 60 14.10 2.84 18.45
C GLU A 60 12.84 2.83 19.33
N ARG A 61 11.73 3.29 18.75
CA ARG A 61 10.41 3.24 19.38
C ARG A 61 9.47 2.41 18.53
N SER A 62 8.84 1.43 19.16
CA SER A 62 7.71 0.73 18.55
C SER A 62 6.52 1.68 18.42
N ILE A 63 5.88 1.65 17.26
CA ILE A 63 4.59 2.29 17.00
C ILE A 63 3.54 1.20 17.09
N ILE A 64 2.53 1.40 17.92
CA ILE A 64 1.57 0.36 18.30
C ILE A 64 0.17 0.81 17.95
N ALA A 65 -0.64 -0.11 17.44
CA ALA A 65 -2.06 0.09 17.23
C ALA A 65 -2.88 -0.94 18.01
N PRO A 66 -4.14 -0.63 18.36
CA PRO A 66 -5.09 -1.63 18.82
C PRO A 66 -5.32 -2.70 17.77
N TYR A 67 -5.71 -3.89 18.22
CA TYR A 67 -6.04 -4.98 17.30
C TYR A 67 -7.12 -4.58 16.30
N GLY A 68 -6.91 -4.91 15.03
CA GLY A 68 -7.81 -4.60 13.93
C GLY A 68 -7.64 -3.20 13.32
N GLU A 69 -6.85 -2.31 13.93
CA GLU A 69 -6.51 -1.03 13.32
C GLU A 69 -5.21 -1.15 12.52
N ILE A 70 -5.31 -0.93 11.20
CA ILE A 70 -4.16 -0.88 10.30
C ILE A 70 -3.83 0.59 10.01
N PHE A 71 -2.54 0.91 10.02
CA PHE A 71 -1.99 2.21 9.66
C PHE A 71 -0.89 2.02 8.65
N TYR A 72 -0.85 2.90 7.65
CA TYR A 72 0.18 2.90 6.61
C TYR A 72 1.13 4.08 6.82
N GLU A 73 2.31 3.99 6.22
CA GLU A 73 3.41 4.93 6.46
C GLU A 73 3.03 6.42 6.42
N PRO A 74 2.26 6.94 5.44
CA PRO A 74 1.96 8.37 5.40
C PRO A 74 1.16 8.84 6.62
N GLU A 75 0.15 8.05 7.04
CA GLU A 75 -0.65 8.35 8.22
C GLU A 75 0.20 8.29 9.50
N ILE A 76 1.10 7.30 9.60
CA ILE A 76 1.99 7.16 10.75
C ILE A 76 2.95 8.35 10.81
N LYS A 77 3.62 8.70 9.70
CA LYS A 77 4.52 9.86 9.62
C LYS A 77 3.80 11.14 10.03
N ARG A 78 2.61 11.41 9.49
CA ARG A 78 1.80 12.59 9.84
C ARG A 78 1.46 12.65 11.33
N LEU A 79 1.14 11.53 11.95
CA LEU A 79 0.87 11.49 13.39
C LEU A 79 2.16 11.77 14.19
N LEU A 80 3.27 11.13 13.82
CA LEU A 80 4.55 11.30 14.51
C LEU A 80 5.14 12.73 14.38
N LEU A 81 4.81 13.46 13.30
CA LEU A 81 5.16 14.88 13.17
C LEU A 81 4.57 15.78 14.28
N LYS A 82 3.57 15.30 15.04
CA LYS A 82 2.99 16.03 16.18
C LYS A 82 3.83 15.95 17.45
N LEU A 83 4.87 15.12 17.47
CA LEU A 83 5.83 15.05 18.57
C LEU A 83 6.62 16.36 18.62
N LYS A 84 6.57 17.04 19.77
CA LYS A 84 7.36 18.27 19.98
C LYS A 84 8.79 17.91 20.34
N ASN A 85 9.75 18.66 19.82
CA ASN A 85 11.17 18.61 20.17
C ASN A 85 11.90 17.30 19.83
N ILE A 86 11.30 16.43 19.02
CA ILE A 86 11.93 15.19 18.56
C ILE A 86 11.58 15.01 17.08
N LYS A 87 12.58 14.75 16.24
CA LYS A 87 12.40 14.55 14.79
C LYS A 87 12.50 13.09 14.42
N LEU A 88 11.61 12.64 13.52
CA LEU A 88 11.66 11.30 12.95
C LEU A 88 12.87 11.19 12.01
N LYS A 89 13.74 10.21 12.25
CA LYS A 89 14.93 9.93 11.44
C LYS A 89 14.63 8.86 10.38
N SER A 90 14.03 7.75 10.80
CA SER A 90 13.64 6.65 9.91
C SER A 90 12.40 5.94 10.47
N ILE A 91 11.67 5.23 9.60
CA ILE A 91 10.56 4.38 9.99
C ILE A 91 10.52 3.13 9.12
N SER A 92 10.22 1.99 9.74
CA SER A 92 9.99 0.71 9.09
C SER A 92 8.57 0.25 9.42
N CYS A 93 7.70 0.21 8.41
CA CYS A 93 6.30 -0.17 8.58
C CYS A 93 6.09 -1.66 8.33
N LEU A 94 5.22 -2.30 9.13
CA LEU A 94 4.84 -3.69 8.94
C LEU A 94 3.66 -3.88 7.99
N TYR A 95 3.05 -2.78 7.55
CA TYR A 95 1.93 -2.74 6.63
C TYR A 95 2.25 -1.77 5.49
N GLU A 96 2.08 -2.25 4.27
CA GLU A 96 2.20 -1.44 3.07
C GLU A 96 0.88 -1.47 2.29
N LYS A 97 0.52 -0.32 1.72
CA LYS A 97 -0.59 -0.21 0.79
C LYS A 97 -0.11 0.38 -0.52
N SER A 98 -0.52 -0.26 -1.60
CA SER A 98 -0.35 0.26 -2.95
C SER A 98 -1.70 0.27 -3.67
N CYS A 99 -1.86 1.17 -4.62
CA CYS A 99 -3.02 1.23 -5.49
C CYS A 99 -2.56 1.33 -6.94
N GLY A 100 -3.31 0.70 -7.84
CA GLY A 100 -2.99 0.64 -9.26
C GLY A 100 -4.18 0.18 -10.08
N ALA A 101 -3.97 -0.19 -11.34
CA ALA A 101 -5.06 -0.67 -12.18
C ALA A 101 -4.63 -1.69 -13.23
N ILE A 102 -5.58 -2.56 -13.59
CA ILE A 102 -5.58 -3.23 -14.87
C ILE A 102 -6.01 -2.18 -15.90
N ILE A 103 -5.04 -1.68 -16.65
CA ILE A 103 -5.29 -0.68 -17.68
C ILE A 103 -5.58 -1.42 -18.97
N PHE A 104 -6.72 -1.12 -19.59
CA PHE A 104 -7.01 -1.58 -20.93
C PHE A 104 -7.09 -0.42 -21.92
N TYR A 105 -6.70 -0.70 -23.16
CA TYR A 105 -6.91 0.17 -24.29
C TYR A 105 -7.78 -0.55 -25.31
N LYS A 106 -8.87 0.10 -25.71
CA LYS A 106 -9.89 -0.48 -26.58
C LYS A 106 -9.96 0.27 -27.90
N THR A 107 -9.81 -0.47 -28.99
CA THR A 107 -10.10 -0.03 -30.36
C THR A 107 -11.36 -0.73 -30.86
N LYS A 108 -11.84 -0.38 -32.07
CA LYS A 108 -12.99 -1.06 -32.68
C LYS A 108 -12.79 -2.58 -32.85
N GLN A 109 -11.55 -3.02 -32.99
CA GLN A 109 -11.21 -4.39 -33.38
C GLN A 109 -10.54 -5.19 -32.26
N ASN A 110 -9.93 -4.52 -31.28
CA ASN A 110 -9.12 -5.20 -30.28
C ASN A 110 -9.13 -4.49 -28.92
N THR A 111 -9.04 -5.28 -27.84
CA THR A 111 -8.80 -4.82 -26.47
C THR A 111 -7.45 -5.37 -26.02
N LYS A 112 -6.57 -4.49 -25.54
CA LYS A 112 -5.29 -4.88 -24.97
C LYS A 112 -5.19 -4.42 -23.52
N ILE A 113 -4.41 -5.12 -22.71
CA ILE A 113 -4.07 -4.83 -21.33
C ILE A 113 -2.61 -4.40 -21.26
N LEU A 114 -2.32 -3.37 -20.48
CA LEU A 114 -0.94 -2.95 -20.20
C LEU A 114 -0.38 -3.78 -19.06
N LEU A 115 0.77 -4.41 -19.31
CA LEU A 115 1.63 -4.95 -18.28
C LEU A 115 2.92 -4.14 -18.21
N VAL A 116 3.44 -4.00 -17.00
CA VAL A 116 4.72 -3.38 -16.72
C VAL A 116 5.62 -4.34 -15.95
N LYS A 117 6.91 -4.08 -16.01
CA LYS A 117 7.92 -4.79 -15.24
C LYS A 117 8.77 -3.75 -14.53
N ASN A 118 8.71 -3.74 -13.19
CA ASN A 118 9.49 -2.80 -12.39
C ASN A 118 10.97 -3.20 -12.40
N ASN A 119 11.88 -2.23 -12.23
CA ASN A 119 13.34 -2.41 -12.19
C ASN A 119 13.79 -3.45 -11.15
N SER A 120 13.12 -3.46 -10.00
CA SER A 120 13.38 -4.41 -8.90
C SER A 120 12.63 -5.75 -9.06
N GLY A 121 11.74 -5.85 -10.07
CA GLY A 121 10.82 -6.94 -10.29
C GLY A 121 11.29 -7.91 -11.38
N ARG A 122 11.10 -9.21 -11.14
CA ARG A 122 11.34 -10.23 -12.18
C ARG A 122 10.12 -10.57 -13.02
N TYR A 123 8.93 -10.17 -12.58
CA TYR A 123 7.66 -10.62 -13.13
C TYR A 123 6.85 -9.46 -13.69
N TRP A 124 6.09 -9.74 -14.74
CA TRP A 124 5.09 -8.82 -15.27
C TRP A 124 3.94 -8.66 -14.29
N SER A 125 3.51 -7.42 -14.09
CA SER A 125 2.39 -7.06 -13.25
C SER A 125 1.70 -5.82 -13.84
N PHE A 126 0.83 -5.20 -13.05
CA PHE A 126 0.14 -3.97 -13.45
C PHE A 126 0.77 -2.74 -12.79
N PRO A 127 0.62 -1.55 -13.40
CA PRO A 127 1.04 -0.30 -12.80
C PRO A 127 0.39 -0.09 -11.44
N LYS A 128 1.19 0.30 -10.45
CA LYS A 128 0.78 0.53 -9.06
C LYS A 128 1.94 1.17 -8.28
N GLY A 129 1.59 2.00 -7.30
CA GLY A 129 2.56 2.44 -6.31
C GLY A 129 1.91 2.80 -4.99
N HIS A 130 2.68 3.45 -4.12
CA HIS A 130 2.34 3.60 -2.71
C HIS A 130 1.28 4.69 -2.49
N ILE A 131 0.39 4.46 -1.51
CA ILE A 131 -0.53 5.51 -1.08
C ILE A 131 0.25 6.66 -0.44
N GLU A 132 -0.09 7.90 -0.79
CA GLU A 132 0.44 9.10 -0.14
C GLU A 132 -0.56 9.72 0.86
N ASP A 133 -0.09 10.65 1.70
CA ASP A 133 -0.95 11.29 2.70
C ASP A 133 -2.00 12.18 2.00
N GLY A 134 -3.26 12.01 2.39
CA GLY A 134 -4.38 12.76 1.84
C GLY A 134 -5.02 12.17 0.58
N GLU A 135 -4.45 11.10 0.02
CA GLU A 135 -5.03 10.43 -1.15
C GLU A 135 -6.07 9.35 -0.76
N ASN A 136 -7.10 9.20 -1.59
CA ASN A 136 -7.89 7.98 -1.64
C ASN A 136 -7.30 6.97 -2.63
N GLU A 137 -7.79 5.73 -2.58
CA GLU A 137 -7.24 4.64 -3.40
C GLU A 137 -7.29 4.90 -4.92
N GLN A 138 -8.36 5.52 -5.42
CA GLN A 138 -8.50 5.84 -6.85
C GLN A 138 -7.56 6.98 -7.26
N GLN A 139 -7.41 7.99 -6.41
CA GLN A 139 -6.46 9.09 -6.62
C GLN A 139 -5.02 8.58 -6.71
N THR A 140 -4.62 7.74 -5.76
CA THR A 140 -3.31 7.06 -5.80
C THR A 140 -3.16 6.27 -7.10
N ALA A 141 -4.14 5.44 -7.47
CA ALA A 141 -4.05 4.66 -8.70
C ALA A 141 -3.89 5.55 -9.95
N ILE A 142 -4.63 6.65 -10.06
CA ILE A 142 -4.52 7.59 -11.20
C ILE A 142 -3.14 8.25 -11.24
N ARG A 143 -2.64 8.75 -10.10
CA ARG A 143 -1.31 9.37 -10.00
C ARG A 143 -0.22 8.39 -10.42
N GLU A 144 -0.22 7.20 -9.83
CA GLU A 144 0.79 6.16 -10.07
C GLU A 144 0.78 5.69 -11.53
N ILE A 145 -0.40 5.51 -12.13
CA ILE A 145 -0.50 5.19 -13.56
C ILE A 145 0.13 6.30 -14.41
N LYS A 146 -0.16 7.57 -14.06
CA LYS A 146 0.39 8.71 -14.78
C LYS A 146 1.90 8.79 -14.65
N GLU A 147 2.43 8.57 -13.45
CA GLU A 147 3.86 8.58 -13.16
C GLU A 147 4.58 7.43 -13.88
N GLU A 148 4.17 6.18 -13.66
CA GLU A 148 4.85 4.99 -14.20
C GLU A 148 4.72 4.85 -15.73
N THR A 149 3.66 5.40 -16.35
CA THR A 149 3.32 5.10 -17.76
C THR A 149 2.99 6.30 -18.63
N GLY A 150 2.84 7.50 -18.06
CA GLY A 150 2.43 8.71 -18.78
C GLY A 150 0.95 8.74 -19.20
N LEU A 151 0.20 7.67 -18.97
CA LEU A 151 -1.18 7.52 -19.46
C LEU A 151 -2.18 8.30 -18.62
N ASP A 152 -3.12 8.95 -19.30
CA ASP A 152 -4.36 9.42 -18.71
C ASP A 152 -5.45 8.34 -18.88
N VAL A 153 -6.19 8.09 -17.81
CA VAL A 153 -7.15 6.98 -17.73
C VAL A 153 -8.46 7.39 -17.08
N THR A 154 -9.52 6.65 -17.39
CA THR A 154 -10.79 6.68 -16.64
C THR A 154 -10.93 5.40 -15.83
N ILE A 155 -11.06 5.51 -14.51
CA ILE A 155 -11.35 4.37 -13.62
C ILE A 155 -12.83 3.98 -13.72
N PHE A 156 -13.10 2.68 -13.66
CA PHE A 156 -14.45 2.14 -13.53
C PHE A 156 -14.78 1.88 -12.05
N ASP A 157 -15.76 2.59 -11.52
CA ASP A 157 -16.12 2.56 -10.09
C ASP A 157 -16.58 1.19 -9.58
N ASN A 158 -17.15 0.36 -10.45
CA ASN A 158 -17.69 -0.95 -10.09
C ASN A 158 -16.65 -2.08 -10.11
N PHE A 159 -15.36 -1.75 -10.28
CA PHE A 159 -14.28 -2.74 -10.25
C PHE A 159 -13.24 -2.36 -9.20
N ARG A 160 -13.14 -3.20 -8.16
CA ARG A 160 -12.14 -3.01 -7.10
C ARG A 160 -11.73 -4.37 -6.54
N GLU A 161 -10.50 -4.74 -6.80
CA GLU A 161 -9.93 -6.01 -6.37
C GLU A 161 -8.76 -5.81 -5.42
N ILE A 162 -8.60 -6.74 -4.47
CA ILE A 162 -7.53 -6.70 -3.48
C ILE A 162 -6.61 -7.91 -3.68
N SER A 163 -5.31 -7.64 -3.78
CA SER A 163 -4.25 -8.64 -3.67
C SER A 163 -3.49 -8.42 -2.36
N GLU A 164 -3.52 -9.40 -1.46
CA GLU A 164 -2.74 -9.39 -0.22
C GLU A 164 -1.67 -10.47 -0.25
N TYR A 165 -0.46 -10.10 0.16
CA TYR A 165 0.68 -11.01 0.26
C TYR A 165 1.70 -10.50 1.27
N CYS A 166 2.63 -11.36 1.67
CA CYS A 166 3.67 -11.03 2.64
C CYS A 166 5.07 -11.14 2.00
N PRO A 167 5.61 -10.06 1.41
CA PRO A 167 6.99 -10.06 0.92
C PRO A 167 7.97 -10.49 2.01
N PHE A 168 8.75 -11.53 1.73
CA PHE A 168 9.80 -12.05 2.63
C PHE A 168 9.33 -12.35 4.07
N GLY A 169 8.02 -12.55 4.30
CA GLY A 169 7.43 -12.91 5.59
C GLY A 169 7.48 -11.83 6.69
N LYS A 170 7.77 -10.57 6.34
CA LYS A 170 7.91 -9.47 7.31
C LYS A 170 6.84 -8.39 7.17
N ILE A 171 6.55 -7.98 5.93
CA ILE A 171 5.63 -6.87 5.64
C ILE A 171 4.32 -7.46 5.13
N ARG A 172 3.18 -6.95 5.61
CA ARG A 172 1.86 -7.26 5.04
C ARG A 172 1.53 -6.23 3.96
N LYS A 173 1.63 -6.65 2.71
CA LYS A 173 1.37 -5.79 1.56
C LYS A 173 -0.06 -6.02 1.07
N ARG A 174 -0.81 -4.92 0.95
CA ARG A 174 -2.14 -4.87 0.34
C ARG A 174 -2.07 -4.02 -0.92
N VAL A 175 -2.39 -4.59 -2.06
CA VAL A 175 -2.52 -3.86 -3.33
C VAL A 175 -3.98 -3.81 -3.72
N VAL A 176 -4.49 -2.62 -4.00
CA VAL A 176 -5.84 -2.42 -4.55
C VAL A 176 -5.71 -2.16 -6.04
N PHE A 177 -6.38 -2.97 -6.84
CA PHE A 177 -6.44 -2.81 -8.28
C PHE A 177 -7.83 -2.38 -8.74
N PHE A 178 -7.85 -1.31 -9.51
CA PHE A 178 -9.03 -0.86 -10.25
C PHE A 178 -8.97 -1.36 -11.70
N LEU A 179 -10.09 -1.25 -12.41
CA LEU A 179 -10.09 -1.36 -13.86
C LEU A 179 -10.07 0.06 -14.41
N ALA A 180 -9.23 0.30 -15.41
CA ALA A 180 -9.09 1.63 -16.01
C ALA A 180 -9.00 1.54 -17.54
N GLN A 181 -9.62 2.48 -18.24
CA GLN A 181 -9.49 2.63 -19.69
C GLN A 181 -8.52 3.76 -20.00
N ALA A 182 -7.47 3.46 -20.77
CA ALA A 182 -6.56 4.48 -21.28
C ALA A 182 -7.15 5.21 -22.49
N PHE A 183 -6.84 6.50 -22.62
CA PHE A 183 -7.22 7.30 -23.80
C PHE A 183 -6.32 7.04 -25.02
N THR A 184 -5.11 6.52 -24.79
CA THR A 184 -4.11 6.20 -25.82
C THR A 184 -3.32 4.97 -25.39
N ASP A 185 -2.67 4.29 -26.34
CA ASP A 185 -1.69 3.23 -26.11
C ASP A 185 -0.23 3.72 -26.10
N ASN A 186 -0.01 5.03 -26.23
CA ASN A 186 1.31 5.65 -26.18
C ASN A 186 1.81 5.76 -24.73
N VAL A 187 2.61 4.78 -24.32
CA VAL A 187 3.24 4.73 -23.00
C VAL A 187 4.57 5.49 -23.01
N THR A 188 4.81 6.28 -21.97
CA THR A 188 6.13 6.83 -21.63
C THR A 188 6.46 6.37 -20.23
N ILE A 189 7.42 5.46 -20.09
CA ILE A 189 7.76 4.87 -18.80
C ILE A 189 8.59 5.83 -17.94
N GLN A 190 8.40 5.75 -16.63
CA GLN A 190 9.33 6.31 -15.65
C GLN A 190 10.49 5.34 -15.46
N GLU A 191 11.64 5.63 -16.07
CA GLU A 191 12.80 4.72 -16.09
C GLU A 191 13.38 4.44 -14.70
N GLU A 192 13.15 5.30 -13.70
CA GLU A 192 13.57 5.07 -12.32
C GLU A 192 12.88 3.86 -11.68
N GLU A 193 11.65 3.55 -12.10
CA GLU A 193 10.83 2.50 -11.51
C GLU A 193 10.51 1.34 -12.47
N ILE A 194 10.30 1.65 -13.75
CA ILE A 194 9.83 0.71 -14.77
C ILE A 194 10.96 0.40 -15.76
N ASP A 195 11.27 -0.89 -15.89
CA ASP A 195 12.26 -1.42 -16.84
C ASP A 195 11.66 -1.58 -18.24
N SER A 196 10.43 -2.09 -18.29
CA SER A 196 9.77 -2.40 -19.56
C SER A 196 8.25 -2.44 -19.43
N TYR A 197 7.58 -2.25 -20.56
CA TYR A 197 6.12 -2.35 -20.68
C TYR A 197 5.73 -3.18 -21.91
N ILE A 198 4.52 -3.73 -21.88
CA ILE A 198 3.96 -4.43 -23.04
C ILE A 198 2.42 -4.34 -23.05
N TRP A 199 1.86 -4.10 -24.23
CA TRP A 199 0.43 -4.26 -24.48
C TRP A 199 0.15 -5.66 -25.01
N VAL A 200 -0.68 -6.41 -24.30
CA VAL A 200 -1.02 -7.80 -24.61
C VAL A 200 -2.52 -8.01 -24.60
N ASP A 201 -3.01 -9.05 -25.26
CA ASP A 201 -4.41 -9.47 -25.03
C ASP A 201 -4.58 -10.14 -23.64
N LEU A 202 -5.82 -10.37 -23.23
CA LEU A 202 -6.13 -10.97 -21.92
C LEU A 202 -5.56 -12.39 -21.77
N GLN A 203 -5.53 -13.17 -22.85
CA GLN A 203 -5.00 -14.54 -22.81
C GLN A 203 -3.48 -14.54 -22.65
N GLN A 204 -2.80 -13.63 -23.33
CA GLN A 204 -1.36 -13.40 -23.17
C GLN A 204 -1.04 -12.88 -21.77
N ALA A 205 -1.83 -11.95 -21.23
CA ALA A 205 -1.65 -11.46 -19.86
C ALA A 205 -1.70 -12.60 -18.83
N ARG A 206 -2.68 -13.50 -18.97
CA ARG A 206 -2.78 -14.72 -18.12
C ARG A 206 -1.55 -15.63 -18.21
N LYS A 207 -0.85 -15.67 -19.34
CA LYS A 207 0.37 -16.48 -19.51
C LYS A 207 1.62 -15.80 -18.95
N MET A 208 1.62 -14.47 -18.87
CA MET A 208 2.78 -13.67 -18.47
C MET A 208 2.81 -13.35 -16.98
N CYS A 209 1.64 -13.20 -16.34
CA CYS A 209 1.54 -13.04 -14.89
C CYS A 209 1.68 -14.40 -14.18
N VAL A 210 2.48 -14.44 -13.12
CA VAL A 210 2.89 -15.70 -12.46
C VAL A 210 2.14 -15.94 -11.15
N TYR A 211 1.61 -14.89 -10.52
CA TYR A 211 0.95 -15.01 -9.21
C TYR A 211 -0.55 -15.27 -9.36
N ASP A 212 -1.07 -16.22 -8.57
CA ASP A 212 -2.50 -16.60 -8.57
C ASP A 212 -3.44 -15.40 -8.32
N ASN A 213 -3.01 -14.45 -7.49
CA ASN A 213 -3.78 -13.23 -7.24
C ASN A 213 -3.93 -12.39 -8.51
N ASP A 214 -2.84 -12.21 -9.27
CA ASP A 214 -2.85 -11.44 -10.51
C ASP A 214 -3.75 -12.13 -11.56
N LEU A 215 -3.68 -13.47 -11.66
CA LEU A 215 -4.55 -14.25 -12.54
C LEU A 215 -6.03 -14.06 -12.19
N ARG A 216 -6.42 -14.20 -10.92
CA ARG A 216 -7.81 -13.97 -10.49
C ARG A 216 -8.32 -12.57 -10.84
N ILE A 217 -7.44 -11.59 -10.75
CA ILE A 217 -7.76 -10.19 -11.06
C ILE A 217 -7.97 -10.01 -12.56
N ILE A 218 -7.14 -10.64 -13.42
CA ILE A 218 -7.32 -10.64 -14.87
C ILE A 218 -8.67 -11.25 -15.25
N ASP A 219 -9.05 -12.37 -14.65
CA ASP A 219 -10.31 -13.07 -14.94
C ASP A 219 -11.54 -12.21 -14.66
N LYS A 220 -11.49 -11.48 -13.54
CA LYS A 220 -12.52 -10.52 -13.17
C LYS A 220 -12.52 -9.32 -14.12
N ALA A 221 -11.35 -8.81 -14.49
CA ALA A 221 -11.22 -7.69 -15.42
C ALA A 221 -11.79 -8.06 -16.80
N GLU A 222 -11.53 -9.28 -17.29
CA GLU A 222 -12.11 -9.81 -18.52
C GLU A 222 -13.64 -9.82 -18.47
N THR A 223 -14.21 -10.32 -17.37
CA THR A 223 -15.66 -10.35 -17.15
C THR A 223 -16.23 -8.93 -17.16
N ALA A 224 -15.61 -7.99 -16.44
CA ALA A 224 -16.05 -6.60 -16.36
C ALA A 224 -15.99 -5.89 -17.72
N ILE A 225 -14.89 -6.05 -18.47
CA ILE A 225 -14.72 -5.50 -19.82
C ILE A 225 -15.78 -6.07 -20.77
N HIS A 226 -16.13 -7.35 -20.64
CA HIS A 226 -17.17 -7.98 -21.45
C HIS A 226 -18.56 -7.39 -21.15
N LEU A 227 -18.89 -7.19 -19.87
CA LEU A 227 -20.18 -6.61 -19.46
C LEU A 227 -20.36 -5.16 -19.94
N MET A 228 -19.28 -4.41 -20.13
CA MET A 228 -19.33 -3.05 -20.72
C MET A 228 -19.65 -3.03 -22.23
N ARG A 229 -19.64 -4.18 -22.90
CA ARG A 229 -19.97 -4.27 -24.33
C ARG A 229 -21.47 -4.40 -24.60
N ASN A 230 -22.25 -4.71 -23.56
CA ASN A 230 -23.71 -4.88 -23.61
C ASN A 230 -24.40 -3.67 -23.01
#